data_AF-A0A9P6HWK2-F1
#
_entry.id   AF-A0A9P6HWK2-F1
#
_cell.length_a   1.000
_cell.length_b   1.000
_cell.length_c   1.000
_cell.angle_alpha   90.00
_cell.angle_beta   90.00
_cell.angle_gamma   90.00
#
_symmetry.space_group_name_H-M   'P 1'
#
loop_
_entity.id
_entity.type
_entity.pdbx_description
1 polymer ?
#
loop_
_entity_poly.entity_id
_entity_poly.type
_entity_poly.pdbx_seq_one_letter_code
_entity_poly.pdbx_strand_id
1 'polypeptide(L)'
;MRFAFAFLLFLITLTVALPVANPASKSSSDKQKLEKGIKDNLKAGDKEIAATKKAQDAAKKNDAKGLKKDEKGIKSALNEATKDREKNQKIAGNKDPKLTQGLGKVENAQKGAKKTVNGLTGDPKKDKGSLDKLDKTFKKGKKVNQDNLKEYLQPDHAEMPANPPISEEPPSHASQQAPEIEAKPGNLPDEESSPVEVHTEAFTYPDGGTQAWLQVVACNITNQISWGYPSSYGAYQAYYTTTLGLPSAQVSWVGSVQIFLAFGICAFSGRLVDAGYGRHAVITGSFMAVTGTLMTSFCTKYWQIFLAQGLYTGIGMGIMFMPGIAIVGSYFKERRTLALSIANVGTGLGSVTFPTLLNYTIPHVGFAWAVRCQALMMLVLAIIACTLLKPRLAPRKKGSILEWAAFKERSYSLFAVGSFFFFLALYFSFFYINTFAQKAIGLSYTESVSLLLILNSSGIPSRALAGILAGYLGAIHTSILSNALVGIMYFAWIGVRDKSGLYALTVIFGIANGFAQGIFTPALASLTQDPQKMGVRFGMVATIVGAASFAGPPISGAIVDASGGKYIWAQIWAGAVTFLACLFLIAARIAAVGTTWSAKV
;
A
#
# COMPACT_ATOMS: atom_id res chain seq x y z
N MET A 1 7.18 25.75 16.83
CA MET A 1 6.54 25.77 15.49
C MET A 1 7.56 25.71 14.36
N ARG A 2 8.57 26.59 14.30
CA ARG A 2 9.61 26.60 13.24
C ARG A 2 10.40 25.28 13.10
N PHE A 3 10.78 24.62 14.20
CA PHE A 3 11.53 23.35 14.14
C PHE A 3 10.70 22.16 13.66
N ALA A 4 9.46 22.01 14.15
CA ALA A 4 8.55 20.96 13.69
C ALA A 4 8.13 21.16 12.23
N PHE A 5 7.93 22.42 11.80
CA PHE A 5 7.64 22.76 10.41
C PHE A 5 8.86 22.54 9.50
N ALA A 6 10.07 22.86 9.96
CA ALA A 6 11.31 22.58 9.25
C ALA A 6 11.61 21.07 9.14
N PHE A 7 11.28 20.28 10.18
CA PHE A 7 11.42 18.82 10.15
C PHE A 7 10.37 18.17 9.24
N LEU A 8 9.13 18.68 9.24
CA LEU A 8 8.07 18.26 8.31
C LEU A 8 8.41 18.60 6.86
N LEU A 9 8.95 19.80 6.62
CA LEU A 9 9.49 20.21 5.32
C LEU A 9 10.67 19.33 4.93
N PHE A 10 11.62 19.06 5.83
CA PHE A 10 12.76 18.17 5.57
C PHE A 10 12.33 16.77 5.14
N LEU A 11 11.31 16.19 5.78
CA LEU A 11 10.72 14.90 5.38
C LEU A 11 10.02 14.98 4.01
N ILE A 12 9.31 16.07 3.72
CA ILE A 12 8.72 16.33 2.39
C ILE A 12 9.83 16.46 1.34
N THR A 13 10.91 17.18 1.62
CA THR A 13 12.04 17.36 0.71
C THR A 13 12.79 16.06 0.49
N LEU A 14 12.97 15.21 1.52
CA LEU A 14 13.59 13.88 1.36
C LEU A 14 12.76 12.95 0.46
N THR A 15 11.43 13.11 0.49
CA THR A 15 10.49 12.31 -0.31
C THR A 15 10.36 12.81 -1.76
N VAL A 16 10.52 14.13 -1.98
CA VAL A 16 10.49 14.77 -3.31
C VAL A 16 11.87 14.77 -3.99
N ALA A 17 12.96 14.71 -3.22
CA ALA A 17 14.35 14.74 -3.72
C ALA A 17 14.93 13.37 -4.07
N LEU A 18 14.18 12.27 -3.94
CA LEU A 18 14.53 11.06 -4.69
C LEU A 18 14.21 11.36 -6.16
N PRO A 19 15.22 11.48 -7.03
CA PRO A 19 14.95 11.60 -8.45
C PRO A 19 14.12 10.38 -8.82
N VAL A 20 13.05 10.59 -9.61
CA VAL A 20 12.54 9.55 -10.50
C VAL A 20 13.67 9.28 -11.50
N ALA A 21 14.72 8.61 -11.04
CA ALA A 21 15.65 7.93 -11.88
C ALA A 21 14.80 6.84 -12.52
N ASN A 22 14.44 7.09 -13.77
CA ASN A 22 13.78 6.14 -14.63
C ASN A 22 14.84 5.46 -15.52
N PRO A 23 15.61 4.48 -15.02
CA PRO A 23 16.25 3.50 -15.88
C PRO A 23 15.34 2.27 -16.12
N ALA A 24 14.29 2.08 -15.30
CA ALA A 24 13.50 0.84 -15.26
C ALA A 24 12.38 0.73 -16.32
N SER A 25 11.82 1.84 -16.83
CA SER A 25 10.73 1.74 -17.83
C SER A 25 11.17 1.18 -19.18
N LYS A 26 12.47 1.25 -19.52
CA LYS A 26 13.03 0.57 -20.71
C LYS A 26 13.37 -0.91 -20.42
N SER A 27 13.80 -1.23 -19.20
CA SER A 27 14.22 -2.58 -18.78
C SER A 27 13.09 -3.62 -18.88
N SER A 28 11.86 -3.33 -18.43
CA SER A 28 10.74 -4.30 -18.46
C SER A 28 10.28 -4.64 -19.89
N SER A 29 10.16 -3.64 -20.78
CA SER A 29 9.83 -3.86 -22.19
C SER A 29 10.91 -4.65 -22.92
N ASP A 30 12.18 -4.36 -22.63
CA ASP A 30 13.31 -5.05 -23.24
C ASP A 30 13.45 -6.48 -22.72
N LYS A 31 13.18 -6.75 -21.44
CA LYS A 31 13.14 -8.09 -20.83
C LYS A 31 12.08 -8.97 -21.51
N GLN A 32 10.87 -8.44 -21.70
CA GLN A 32 9.79 -9.14 -22.40
C GLN A 32 10.10 -9.37 -23.88
N LYS A 33 10.70 -8.38 -24.57
CA LYS A 33 11.13 -8.53 -25.97
C LYS A 33 12.23 -9.59 -26.12
N LEU A 34 13.14 -9.67 -25.16
CA LEU A 34 14.25 -10.61 -25.16
C LEU A 34 13.80 -12.03 -24.83
N GLU A 35 12.93 -12.20 -23.83
CA GLU A 35 12.31 -13.49 -23.51
C GLU A 35 11.50 -14.02 -24.71
N LYS A 36 10.69 -13.14 -25.34
CA LYS A 36 9.99 -13.46 -26.59
C LYS A 36 10.97 -13.84 -27.70
N GLY A 37 12.06 -13.10 -27.85
CA GLY A 37 13.11 -13.38 -28.81
C GLY A 37 13.77 -14.75 -28.62
N ILE A 38 14.10 -15.13 -27.38
CA ILE A 38 14.67 -16.45 -27.05
C ILE A 38 13.66 -17.56 -27.35
N LYS A 39 12.37 -17.36 -27.04
CA LYS A 39 11.29 -18.30 -27.38
C LYS A 39 11.11 -18.44 -28.90
N ASP A 40 11.22 -17.35 -29.65
CA ASP A 40 11.17 -17.38 -31.12
C ASP A 40 12.39 -18.09 -31.71
N ASN A 41 13.60 -17.90 -31.15
CA ASN A 41 14.82 -18.63 -31.52
C ASN A 41 14.70 -20.16 -31.30
N LEU A 42 13.99 -20.58 -30.25
CA LEU A 42 13.72 -22.00 -29.97
C LEU A 42 12.80 -22.61 -31.03
N LYS A 43 11.73 -21.89 -31.40
CA LYS A 43 10.82 -22.30 -32.49
C LYS A 43 11.55 -22.37 -33.82
N ALA A 44 12.44 -21.43 -34.11
CA ALA A 44 13.28 -21.46 -35.30
C ALA A 44 14.21 -22.68 -35.30
N GLY A 45 14.80 -23.03 -34.16
CA GLY A 45 15.59 -24.26 -34.00
C GLY A 45 14.79 -25.54 -34.28
N ASP A 46 13.52 -25.58 -33.90
CA ASP A 46 12.63 -26.71 -34.21
C ASP A 46 12.37 -26.84 -35.72
N LYS A 47 12.22 -25.71 -36.42
CA LYS A 47 12.10 -25.71 -37.90
C LYS A 47 13.39 -26.18 -38.57
N GLU A 48 14.56 -25.72 -38.10
CA GLU A 48 15.87 -26.13 -38.61
C GLU A 48 16.04 -27.67 -38.49
N ILE A 49 15.75 -28.24 -37.31
CA ILE A 49 15.83 -29.70 -37.06
C ILE A 49 14.82 -30.47 -37.91
N ALA A 50 13.57 -30.01 -37.99
CA ALA A 50 12.53 -30.69 -38.76
C ALA A 50 12.84 -30.72 -40.26
N ALA A 51 13.39 -29.63 -40.81
CA ALA A 51 13.81 -29.57 -42.21
C ALA A 51 14.98 -30.52 -42.49
N THR A 52 15.98 -30.58 -41.60
CA THR A 52 17.12 -31.50 -41.75
C THR A 52 16.69 -32.96 -41.67
N LYS A 53 15.73 -33.29 -40.79
CA LYS A 53 15.20 -34.66 -40.68
C LYS A 53 14.52 -35.12 -41.96
N LYS A 54 13.73 -34.25 -42.62
CA LYS A 54 13.11 -34.55 -43.92
C LYS A 54 14.16 -34.86 -45.00
N ALA A 55 15.21 -34.04 -45.08
CA ALA A 55 16.31 -34.28 -46.00
C ALA A 55 17.08 -35.58 -45.69
N GLN A 56 17.30 -35.92 -44.42
CA GLN A 56 17.89 -37.20 -44.03
C GLN A 56 17.02 -38.40 -44.45
N ASP A 57 15.70 -38.28 -44.32
CA ASP A 57 14.75 -39.33 -44.72
C ASP A 57 14.70 -39.48 -46.25
N ALA A 58 14.76 -38.38 -47.00
CA ALA A 58 14.91 -38.40 -48.46
C ALA A 58 16.24 -39.05 -48.90
N ALA A 59 17.34 -38.73 -48.22
CA ALA A 59 18.65 -39.32 -48.48
C ALA A 59 18.69 -40.83 -48.18
N LYS A 60 18.05 -41.28 -47.09
CA LYS A 60 17.92 -42.72 -46.77
C LYS A 60 17.12 -43.49 -47.83
N LYS A 61 16.13 -42.84 -48.44
CA LYS A 61 15.29 -43.41 -49.51
C LYS A 61 15.92 -43.28 -50.90
N ASN A 62 17.15 -42.75 -51.02
CA ASN A 62 17.79 -42.42 -52.30
C ASN A 62 16.94 -41.49 -53.19
N ASP A 63 16.06 -40.67 -52.61
CA ASP A 63 15.18 -39.75 -53.34
C ASP A 63 15.90 -38.42 -53.60
N ALA A 64 16.65 -38.36 -54.70
CA ALA A 64 17.39 -37.16 -55.10
C ALA A 64 16.49 -35.94 -55.38
N LYS A 65 15.24 -36.15 -55.83
CA LYS A 65 14.31 -35.07 -56.14
C LYS A 65 13.68 -34.50 -54.86
N GLY A 66 13.31 -35.37 -53.93
CA GLY A 66 12.90 -35.00 -52.57
C GLY A 66 14.00 -34.28 -51.80
N LEU A 67 15.24 -34.79 -51.88
CA LEU A 67 16.40 -34.20 -51.23
C LEU A 67 16.64 -32.74 -51.67
N LYS A 68 16.65 -32.47 -52.98
CA LYS A 68 16.79 -31.09 -53.50
C LYS A 68 15.69 -30.14 -53.04
N LYS A 69 14.48 -30.64 -52.81
CA LYS A 69 13.36 -29.86 -52.26
C LYS A 69 13.58 -29.58 -50.78
N ASP A 70 13.99 -30.57 -50.02
CA ASP A 70 14.20 -30.44 -48.57
C ASP A 70 15.45 -29.61 -48.23
N GLU A 71 16.49 -29.62 -49.08
CA GLU A 71 17.64 -28.71 -48.99
C GLU A 71 17.24 -27.24 -49.08
N LYS A 72 16.32 -26.89 -49.99
CA LYS A 72 15.73 -25.54 -50.05
C LYS A 72 14.98 -25.21 -48.77
N GLY A 73 14.29 -26.20 -48.18
CA GLY A 73 13.64 -26.08 -46.87
C GLY A 73 14.62 -25.77 -45.74
N ILE A 74 15.75 -26.48 -45.68
CA ILE A 74 16.82 -26.23 -44.69
C ILE A 74 17.38 -24.81 -44.87
N LYS A 75 17.67 -24.41 -46.11
CA LYS A 75 18.20 -23.08 -46.42
C LYS A 75 17.24 -21.96 -46.01
N SER A 76 15.94 -22.15 -46.24
CA SER A 76 14.91 -21.20 -45.82
C SER A 76 14.80 -21.09 -44.29
N ALA A 77 14.77 -22.23 -43.59
CA ALA A 77 14.67 -22.25 -42.13
C ALA A 77 15.90 -21.61 -41.47
N LEU A 78 17.10 -21.88 -42.00
CA LEU A 78 18.35 -21.31 -41.51
C LEU A 78 18.42 -19.79 -41.71
N ASN A 79 17.92 -19.27 -42.84
CA ASN A 79 17.88 -17.83 -43.10
C ASN A 79 16.88 -17.11 -42.18
N GLU A 80 15.70 -17.69 -41.93
CA GLU A 80 14.72 -17.16 -40.98
C GLU A 80 15.32 -17.10 -39.56
N ALA A 81 15.91 -18.21 -39.11
CA ALA A 81 16.56 -18.30 -37.79
C ALA A 81 17.72 -17.31 -37.61
N THR A 82 18.48 -17.03 -38.68
CA THR A 82 19.57 -16.04 -38.67
C THR A 82 19.03 -14.63 -38.46
N LYS A 83 17.96 -14.26 -39.18
CA LYS A 83 17.34 -12.94 -39.09
C LYS A 83 16.76 -12.66 -37.69
N ASP A 84 16.10 -13.66 -37.10
CA ASP A 84 15.55 -13.54 -35.74
C ASP A 84 16.65 -13.40 -34.69
N ARG A 85 17.75 -14.12 -34.84
CA ARG A 85 18.91 -14.05 -33.93
C ARG A 85 19.64 -12.70 -34.02
N GLU A 86 19.87 -12.17 -35.22
CA GLU A 86 20.46 -10.83 -35.40
C GLU A 86 19.60 -9.74 -34.75
N LYS A 87 18.27 -9.85 -34.87
CA LYS A 87 17.33 -8.95 -34.20
C LYS A 87 17.46 -9.05 -32.68
N ASN A 88 17.55 -10.27 -32.14
CA ASN A 88 17.69 -10.51 -30.70
C ASN A 88 19.04 -10.02 -30.16
N GLN A 89 20.11 -10.12 -30.94
CA GLN A 89 21.45 -9.67 -30.59
C GLN A 89 21.54 -8.13 -30.55
N LYS A 90 20.85 -7.43 -31.47
CA LYS A 90 20.69 -5.97 -31.41
C LYS A 90 19.92 -5.50 -30.17
N ILE A 91 18.98 -6.30 -29.69
CA ILE A 91 18.23 -6.00 -28.45
C ILE A 91 19.12 -6.24 -27.21
N ALA A 92 19.95 -7.30 -27.23
CA ALA A 92 20.82 -7.70 -26.11
C ALA A 92 22.09 -6.84 -25.96
N GLY A 93 22.61 -6.29 -27.08
CA GLY A 93 24.00 -5.91 -27.34
C GLY A 93 24.72 -4.88 -26.46
N ASN A 94 24.24 -4.57 -25.24
CA ASN A 94 25.01 -3.95 -24.14
C ASN A 94 24.31 -4.07 -22.77
N LYS A 95 23.25 -4.87 -22.63
CA LYS A 95 22.37 -4.89 -21.45
C LYS A 95 22.49 -6.18 -20.62
N ASP A 96 22.98 -7.26 -21.22
CA ASP A 96 23.24 -8.54 -20.55
C ASP A 96 24.48 -9.21 -21.18
N PRO A 97 25.65 -9.14 -20.52
CA PRO A 97 26.90 -9.68 -21.05
C PRO A 97 26.87 -11.22 -21.24
N LYS A 98 26.19 -11.93 -20.33
CA LYS A 98 26.12 -13.40 -20.36
C LYS A 98 25.22 -13.88 -21.49
N LEU A 99 24.06 -13.27 -21.67
CA LEU A 99 23.16 -13.61 -22.79
C LEU A 99 23.76 -13.23 -24.14
N THR A 100 24.45 -12.08 -24.22
CA THR A 100 25.17 -11.66 -25.44
C THR A 100 26.25 -12.69 -25.82
N GLN A 101 26.98 -13.22 -24.83
CA GLN A 101 27.94 -14.31 -25.03
C GLN A 101 27.27 -15.62 -25.48
N GLY A 102 26.14 -15.98 -24.88
CA GLY A 102 25.34 -17.16 -25.26
C GLY A 102 24.81 -17.08 -26.70
N LEU A 103 24.29 -15.92 -27.11
CA LEU A 103 23.82 -15.67 -28.48
C LEU A 103 24.98 -15.70 -29.49
N GLY A 104 26.15 -15.14 -29.14
CA GLY A 104 27.35 -15.16 -29.99
C GLY A 104 27.91 -16.57 -30.24
N LYS A 105 27.79 -17.49 -29.26
CA LYS A 105 28.17 -18.91 -29.45
C LYS A 105 27.30 -19.60 -30.52
N VAL A 106 26.02 -19.26 -30.60
CA VAL A 106 25.07 -19.83 -31.57
C VAL A 106 25.32 -19.24 -32.97
N GLU A 107 25.64 -17.95 -33.07
CA GLU A 107 25.93 -17.27 -34.34
C GLU A 107 27.13 -17.90 -35.08
N ASN A 108 28.21 -18.20 -34.36
CA ASN A 108 29.39 -18.84 -34.94
C ASN A 108 29.09 -20.26 -35.45
N ALA A 109 28.25 -21.01 -34.74
CA ALA A 109 27.79 -22.32 -35.20
C ALA A 109 26.94 -22.23 -36.47
N GLN A 110 26.12 -21.18 -36.61
CA GLN A 110 25.30 -20.95 -37.80
C GLN A 110 26.12 -20.55 -39.03
N LYS A 111 27.19 -19.76 -38.88
CA LYS A 111 28.11 -19.47 -39.99
C LYS A 111 28.71 -20.76 -40.56
N GLY A 112 29.06 -21.70 -39.69
CA GLY A 112 29.48 -23.06 -40.09
C GLY A 112 28.37 -23.86 -40.78
N ALA A 113 27.15 -23.83 -40.23
CA ALA A 113 25.98 -24.50 -40.82
C ALA A 113 25.63 -23.95 -42.20
N LYS A 114 25.71 -22.62 -42.42
CA LYS A 114 25.45 -21.98 -43.71
C LYS A 114 26.45 -22.42 -44.78
N LYS A 115 27.72 -22.58 -44.41
CA LYS A 115 28.75 -23.14 -45.30
C LYS A 115 28.44 -24.59 -45.67
N THR A 116 27.95 -25.38 -44.72
CA THR A 116 27.57 -26.78 -44.95
C THR A 116 26.33 -26.90 -45.83
N VAL A 117 25.28 -26.09 -45.60
CA VAL A 117 24.07 -26.05 -46.42
C VAL A 117 24.36 -25.62 -47.86
N ASN A 118 25.25 -24.64 -48.05
CA ASN A 118 25.64 -24.20 -49.40
C ASN A 118 26.51 -25.21 -50.15
N GLY A 119 27.10 -26.19 -49.44
CA GLY A 119 27.91 -27.26 -50.02
C GLY A 119 27.14 -28.55 -50.30
N LEU A 120 25.83 -28.59 -50.03
CA LEU A 120 24.99 -29.74 -50.35
C LEU A 120 24.82 -29.86 -51.87
N THR A 121 24.92 -31.09 -52.36
CA THR A 121 25.00 -31.40 -53.80
C THR A 121 23.68 -31.93 -54.39
N GLY A 122 22.71 -32.27 -53.53
CA GLY A 122 21.51 -33.00 -53.90
C GLY A 122 21.76 -34.49 -54.19
N ASP A 123 22.92 -35.03 -53.80
CA ASP A 123 23.30 -36.44 -53.96
C ASP A 123 23.18 -37.16 -52.61
N PRO A 124 22.21 -38.08 -52.45
CA PRO A 124 21.99 -38.83 -51.22
C PRO A 124 23.22 -39.49 -50.61
N LYS A 125 24.17 -39.96 -51.43
CA LYS A 125 25.38 -40.64 -50.96
C LYS A 125 26.44 -39.66 -50.44
N LYS A 126 26.55 -38.48 -51.05
CA LYS A 126 27.55 -37.47 -50.69
C LYS A 126 27.09 -36.59 -49.53
N ASP A 127 25.80 -36.29 -49.46
CA ASP A 127 25.26 -35.31 -48.51
C ASP A 127 24.91 -35.90 -47.13
N LYS A 128 24.84 -37.23 -47.00
CA LYS A 128 24.46 -37.91 -45.76
C LYS A 128 25.30 -37.47 -44.54
N GLY A 129 26.62 -37.42 -44.68
CA GLY A 129 27.51 -36.99 -43.60
C GLY A 129 27.33 -35.50 -43.24
N SER A 130 27.07 -34.66 -44.24
CA SER A 130 26.81 -33.22 -44.07
C SER A 130 25.47 -32.97 -43.37
N LEU A 131 24.43 -33.75 -43.70
CA LEU A 131 23.11 -33.68 -43.05
C LEU A 131 23.16 -34.13 -41.59
N ASP A 132 23.92 -35.19 -41.27
CA ASP A 132 24.11 -35.63 -39.88
C ASP A 132 24.87 -34.59 -39.04
N LYS A 133 25.83 -33.89 -39.66
CA LYS A 133 26.55 -32.78 -39.02
C LYS A 133 25.64 -31.57 -38.78
N LEU A 134 24.73 -31.27 -39.71
CA LEU A 134 23.73 -30.20 -39.57
C LEU A 134 22.74 -30.50 -38.43
N ASP A 135 22.19 -31.71 -38.36
CA ASP A 135 21.27 -32.11 -37.29
C ASP A 135 21.91 -32.00 -35.89
N LYS A 136 23.16 -32.47 -35.74
CA LYS A 136 23.94 -32.31 -34.50
C LYS A 136 24.15 -30.83 -34.15
N THR A 137 24.44 -29.99 -35.16
CA THR A 137 24.67 -28.55 -34.97
C THR A 137 23.41 -27.83 -34.51
N PHE A 138 22.26 -28.11 -35.13
CA PHE A 138 20.98 -27.48 -34.77
C PHE A 138 20.47 -27.95 -33.39
N LYS A 139 20.61 -29.25 -33.06
CA LYS A 139 20.29 -29.76 -31.72
C LYS A 139 21.13 -29.11 -30.63
N LYS A 140 22.44 -28.94 -30.88
CA LYS A 140 23.34 -28.23 -29.95
C LYS A 140 22.94 -26.76 -29.79
N GLY A 141 22.62 -26.07 -30.89
CA GLY A 141 22.15 -24.68 -30.85
C GLY A 141 20.83 -24.52 -30.09
N LYS A 142 19.88 -25.45 -30.25
CA LYS A 142 18.63 -25.47 -29.48
C LYS A 142 18.90 -25.66 -27.98
N LYS A 143 19.78 -26.60 -27.62
CA LYS A 143 20.16 -26.83 -26.21
C LYS A 143 20.75 -25.58 -25.57
N VAL A 144 21.67 -24.89 -26.26
CA VAL A 144 22.23 -23.62 -25.78
C VAL A 144 21.14 -22.56 -25.57
N ASN A 145 20.17 -22.43 -26.47
CA ASN A 145 19.05 -21.49 -26.28
C ASN A 145 18.12 -21.90 -25.11
N GLN A 146 17.95 -23.20 -24.85
CA GLN A 146 17.19 -23.69 -23.68
C GLN A 146 17.93 -23.40 -22.38
N ASP A 147 19.24 -23.60 -22.35
CA ASP A 147 20.09 -23.31 -21.20
C ASP A 147 20.10 -21.79 -20.92
N ASN A 148 20.26 -20.96 -21.96
CA ASN A 148 20.13 -19.51 -21.85
C ASN A 148 18.75 -19.09 -21.31
N LEU A 149 17.67 -19.73 -21.75
CA LEU A 149 16.32 -19.43 -21.25
C LEU A 149 16.15 -19.85 -19.77
N LYS A 150 16.70 -21.00 -19.37
CA LYS A 150 16.64 -21.46 -17.98
C LYS A 150 17.45 -20.56 -17.06
N GLU A 151 18.66 -20.19 -17.46
CA GLU A 151 19.52 -19.27 -16.70
C GLU A 151 18.88 -17.88 -16.60
N TYR A 152 18.25 -17.40 -17.68
CA TYR A 152 17.51 -16.13 -17.68
C TYR A 152 16.25 -16.12 -16.81
N LEU A 153 15.65 -17.29 -16.59
CA LEU A 153 14.44 -17.47 -15.77
C LEU A 153 14.74 -17.84 -14.32
N GLN A 154 16.01 -18.12 -13.96
CA GLN A 154 16.38 -18.40 -12.58
C GLN A 154 16.41 -17.11 -11.74
N PRO A 155 15.87 -17.13 -10.51
CA PRO A 155 16.20 -16.13 -9.50
C PRO A 155 17.65 -16.36 -9.04
N ASP A 156 18.43 -15.28 -8.92
CA ASP A 156 19.82 -15.34 -8.44
C ASP A 156 19.90 -16.08 -7.09
N HIS A 157 20.35 -17.33 -7.11
CA HIS A 157 20.73 -18.09 -5.92
C HIS A 157 22.25 -18.13 -5.84
N ALA A 158 22.81 -17.37 -4.91
CA ALA A 158 24.15 -17.62 -4.38
C ALA A 158 24.02 -18.58 -3.19
N GLU A 159 24.46 -19.83 -3.37
CA GLU A 159 24.74 -20.76 -2.27
C GLU A 159 26.18 -20.57 -1.77
N MET A 160 26.36 -20.59 -0.45
CA MET A 160 27.56 -21.09 0.25
C MET A 160 27.28 -21.29 1.76
N PRO A 161 28.08 -22.05 2.52
CA PRO A 161 27.70 -23.38 3.03
C PRO A 161 27.39 -23.44 4.54
N ALA A 162 26.83 -24.58 4.96
CA ALA A 162 26.52 -24.95 6.33
C ALA A 162 27.77 -25.27 7.18
N ASN A 163 27.70 -24.99 8.48
CA ASN A 163 28.49 -25.66 9.52
C ASN A 163 27.66 -25.84 10.82
N PRO A 164 28.00 -26.81 11.69
CA PRO A 164 27.07 -27.56 12.54
C PRO A 164 27.09 -27.10 14.04
N PRO A 165 26.37 -27.77 14.98
CA PRO A 165 25.79 -27.15 16.18
C PRO A 165 26.74 -27.11 17.38
N ILE A 166 26.45 -26.22 18.34
CA ILE A 166 27.04 -26.24 19.69
C ILE A 166 25.89 -26.36 20.71
N SER A 167 26.01 -27.40 21.54
CA SER A 167 25.17 -27.84 22.64
C SER A 167 25.61 -27.27 24.00
N GLU A 168 24.64 -27.17 24.93
CA GLU A 168 24.71 -27.35 26.41
C GLU A 168 25.66 -26.44 27.23
N GLU A 169 25.40 -25.97 28.46
CA GLU A 169 24.33 -26.00 29.48
C GLU A 169 24.71 -24.95 30.59
N PRO A 170 23.89 -24.69 31.64
CA PRO A 170 24.02 -23.59 32.64
C PRO A 170 24.81 -24.05 33.91
N PRO A 171 24.94 -23.34 35.08
CA PRO A 171 23.84 -22.82 35.93
C PRO A 171 24.11 -21.61 36.90
N SER A 172 23.00 -21.15 37.51
CA SER A 172 22.83 -20.82 38.95
C SER A 172 23.06 -19.42 39.55
N HIS A 173 22.12 -19.11 40.47
CA HIS A 173 22.10 -18.16 41.60
C HIS A 173 22.03 -16.64 41.29
N ALA A 174 21.29 -15.80 42.02
CA ALA A 174 20.72 -15.91 43.35
C ALA A 174 19.45 -15.04 43.50
N SER A 175 18.57 -15.51 44.37
CA SER A 175 17.42 -14.84 44.98
C SER A 175 17.82 -13.59 45.76
N GLN A 176 16.97 -12.56 45.77
CA GLN A 176 16.84 -11.64 46.90
C GLN A 176 15.40 -11.09 46.97
N GLN A 177 14.69 -11.53 48.01
CA GLN A 177 13.43 -10.98 48.50
C GLN A 177 13.67 -9.60 49.13
N ALA A 178 12.68 -8.71 49.00
CA ALA A 178 12.56 -7.49 49.80
C ALA A 178 11.26 -7.55 50.62
N PRO A 179 11.22 -6.97 51.83
CA PRO A 179 10.36 -7.45 52.91
C PRO A 179 8.97 -6.82 52.94
N GLU A 180 8.07 -7.65 53.47
CA GLU A 180 6.70 -7.43 53.89
C GLU A 180 6.66 -6.54 55.15
N ILE A 181 5.86 -5.47 55.14
CA ILE A 181 5.61 -4.64 56.33
C ILE A 181 4.23 -5.01 56.87
N GLU A 182 4.23 -5.66 58.04
CA GLU A 182 3.05 -5.99 58.84
C GLU A 182 2.31 -4.74 59.32
N ALA A 183 0.99 -4.77 59.18
CA ALA A 183 0.07 -3.83 59.81
C ALA A 183 -0.28 -4.29 61.23
N LYS A 184 -0.27 -3.36 62.19
CA LYS A 184 -0.96 -3.51 63.49
C LYS A 184 -2.06 -2.44 63.64
N PRO A 185 -3.21 -2.79 64.24
CA PRO A 185 -4.38 -1.91 64.32
C PRO A 185 -4.32 -1.01 65.56
N GLY A 186 -4.81 0.23 65.44
CA GLY A 186 -4.93 1.14 66.58
C GLY A 186 -5.82 2.35 66.30
N ASN A 187 -6.99 2.34 66.96
CA ASN A 187 -7.88 3.41 67.41
C ASN A 187 -8.13 4.67 66.54
N LEU A 188 -9.39 4.80 66.12
CA LEU A 188 -10.04 6.03 65.69
C LEU A 188 -10.43 6.90 66.90
N PRO A 189 -10.29 8.22 66.80
CA PRO A 189 -11.24 9.16 67.38
C PRO A 189 -12.08 9.83 66.27
N ASP A 190 -13.36 10.00 66.56
CA ASP A 190 -14.33 10.72 65.75
C ASP A 190 -13.95 12.20 65.60
N GLU A 191 -13.78 12.68 64.37
CA GLU A 191 -13.75 14.12 64.06
C GLU A 191 -14.78 14.44 62.96
N GLU A 192 -15.61 15.44 63.29
CA GLU A 192 -16.72 15.96 62.51
C GLU A 192 -16.34 16.30 61.07
N SER A 193 -17.12 15.76 60.13
CA SER A 193 -16.99 16.06 58.70
C SER A 193 -17.43 17.50 58.41
N SER A 194 -16.48 18.42 58.36
CA SER A 194 -16.61 19.63 57.55
C SER A 194 -16.60 19.22 56.07
N PRO A 195 -17.50 19.75 55.21
CA PRO A 195 -17.54 19.36 53.81
C PRO A 195 -16.24 19.82 53.14
N VAL A 196 -15.43 18.86 52.72
CA VAL A 196 -14.30 19.10 51.82
C VAL A 196 -14.90 19.62 50.52
N GLU A 197 -14.80 20.94 50.30
CA GLU A 197 -14.96 21.50 48.97
C GLU A 197 -13.93 20.83 48.06
N VAL A 198 -14.40 19.92 47.20
CA VAL A 198 -13.59 19.34 46.14
C VAL A 198 -13.32 20.46 45.14
N HIS A 199 -12.24 21.21 45.35
CA HIS A 199 -11.62 22.00 44.31
C HIS A 199 -11.24 21.05 43.17
N THR A 200 -12.10 20.98 42.16
CA THR A 200 -11.78 20.27 40.92
C THR A 200 -10.79 21.17 40.19
N GLU A 201 -9.49 20.99 40.43
CA GLU A 201 -8.44 21.71 39.70
C GLU A 201 -8.73 21.56 38.19
N ALA A 202 -8.98 22.68 37.52
CA ALA A 202 -9.27 22.70 36.11
C ALA A 202 -8.06 22.12 35.36
N PHE A 203 -8.25 20.99 34.67
CA PHE A 203 -7.20 20.34 33.88
C PHE A 203 -6.55 21.36 32.93
N THR A 204 -5.28 21.68 33.15
CA THR A 204 -4.55 22.69 32.38
C THR A 204 -4.00 22.11 31.09
N TYR A 205 -4.23 22.81 29.98
CA TYR A 205 -3.72 22.46 28.65
C TYR A 205 -2.43 23.24 28.37
N PRO A 206 -1.32 22.58 28.00
CA PRO A 206 -0.10 23.27 27.60
C PRO A 206 -0.25 24.17 26.36
N ASP A 207 -1.13 23.80 25.41
CA ASP A 207 -1.39 24.51 24.15
C ASP A 207 -0.14 24.90 23.33
N GLY A 208 0.97 24.21 23.57
CA GLY A 208 2.28 24.52 23.00
C GLY A 208 3.44 23.91 23.77
N GLY A 209 4.64 24.39 23.48
CA GLY A 209 5.89 23.87 24.04
C GLY A 209 6.40 22.59 23.35
N THR A 210 7.68 22.29 23.56
CA THR A 210 8.37 21.17 22.88
C THR A 210 7.67 19.84 23.15
N GLN A 211 7.28 19.56 24.40
CA GLN A 211 6.63 18.30 24.76
C GLN A 211 5.28 18.10 24.04
N ALA A 212 4.45 19.14 23.92
CA ALA A 212 3.17 19.04 23.23
C ALA A 212 3.35 18.79 21.72
N TRP A 213 4.28 19.50 21.08
CA TRP A 213 4.58 19.29 19.66
C TRP A 213 5.24 17.93 19.37
N LEU A 214 6.00 17.37 20.32
CA LEU A 214 6.50 15.99 20.21
C LEU A 214 5.36 14.97 20.19
N GLN A 215 4.24 15.22 20.89
CA GLN A 215 3.06 14.34 20.81
C GLN A 215 2.43 14.37 19.42
N VAL A 216 2.42 15.54 18.76
CA VAL A 216 1.97 15.66 17.36
C VAL A 216 2.85 14.85 16.43
N VAL A 217 4.17 14.88 16.63
CA VAL A 217 5.13 14.06 15.84
C VAL A 217 4.90 12.57 16.08
N ALA A 218 4.74 12.14 17.34
CA ALA A 218 4.44 10.74 17.67
C ALA A 218 3.12 10.27 17.04
N CYS A 219 2.07 11.08 17.11
CA CYS A 219 0.79 10.79 16.47
C CYS A 219 0.91 10.78 14.93
N ASN A 220 1.72 11.65 14.35
CA ASN A 220 1.99 11.67 12.91
C ASN A 220 2.63 10.35 12.46
N ILE A 221 3.64 9.87 13.18
CA ILE A 221 4.33 8.61 12.86
C ILE A 221 3.39 7.41 13.03
N THR A 222 2.59 7.35 14.09
CA THR A 222 1.60 6.28 14.27
C THR A 222 0.54 6.29 13.17
N ASN A 223 0.09 7.46 12.72
CA ASN A 223 -0.80 7.61 11.56
C ASN A 223 -0.13 7.16 10.24
N GLN A 224 1.17 7.41 10.10
CA GLN A 224 1.96 6.97 8.95
C GLN A 224 1.95 5.44 8.81
N ILE A 225 2.10 4.73 9.92
CA ILE A 225 2.02 3.27 9.98
C ILE A 225 0.57 2.80 9.76
N SER A 226 -0.38 3.40 10.49
CA SER A 226 -1.77 2.94 10.57
C SER A 226 -2.59 3.17 9.28
N TRP A 227 -2.23 4.16 8.48
CA TRP A 227 -3.00 4.49 7.27
C TRP A 227 -2.15 4.56 6.01
N GLY A 228 -0.83 4.72 6.15
CA GLY A 228 0.10 4.70 5.02
C GLY A 228 0.47 3.30 4.57
N TYR A 229 0.67 2.34 5.48
CA TYR A 229 0.98 0.96 5.09
C TYR A 229 -0.12 0.31 4.21
N PRO A 230 -1.43 0.42 4.53
CA PRO A 230 -2.50 -0.19 3.74
C PRO A 230 -2.62 0.38 2.33
N SER A 231 -2.13 1.60 2.08
CA SER A 231 -2.14 2.15 0.71
C SER A 231 -1.25 1.33 -0.24
N SER A 232 -0.30 0.56 0.29
CA SER A 232 0.54 -0.37 -0.49
C SER A 232 -0.21 -1.60 -0.96
N TYR A 233 -1.44 -1.82 -0.48
CA TYR A 233 -2.20 -3.02 -0.76
C TYR A 233 -2.45 -3.25 -2.26
N GLY A 234 -2.55 -2.19 -3.07
CA GLY A 234 -2.64 -2.33 -4.52
C GLY A 234 -1.45 -3.09 -5.14
N ALA A 235 -0.22 -2.84 -4.65
CA ALA A 235 0.97 -3.56 -5.09
C ALA A 235 1.00 -5.00 -4.56
N TYR A 236 0.58 -5.21 -3.30
CA TYR A 236 0.40 -6.54 -2.73
C TYR A 236 -0.60 -7.39 -3.53
N GLN A 237 -1.76 -6.83 -3.86
CA GLN A 237 -2.82 -7.50 -4.62
C GLN A 237 -2.34 -7.92 -6.01
N ALA A 238 -1.61 -7.05 -6.72
CA ALA A 238 -1.02 -7.39 -8.01
C ALA A 238 -0.02 -8.57 -7.90
N TYR A 239 0.84 -8.55 -6.88
CA TYR A 239 1.79 -9.62 -6.62
C TYR A 239 1.10 -10.94 -6.27
N TYR A 240 0.11 -10.94 -5.37
CA TYR A 240 -0.60 -12.14 -4.94
C TYR A 240 -1.44 -12.75 -6.05
N THR A 241 -2.12 -11.94 -6.87
CA THR A 241 -2.89 -12.41 -8.02
C THR A 241 -1.98 -13.16 -9.01
N THR A 242 -0.78 -12.63 -9.26
CA THR A 242 0.19 -13.20 -10.20
C THR A 242 0.85 -14.48 -9.65
N THR A 243 1.22 -14.49 -8.38
CA THR A 243 1.99 -15.60 -7.77
C THR A 243 1.13 -16.75 -7.29
N LEU A 244 -0.07 -16.47 -6.76
CA LEU A 244 -0.98 -17.50 -6.26
C LEU A 244 -1.98 -17.98 -7.31
N GLY A 245 -2.11 -17.27 -8.45
CA GLY A 245 -3.08 -17.59 -9.49
C GLY A 245 -4.54 -17.49 -9.04
N LEU A 246 -4.82 -16.73 -7.97
CA LEU A 246 -6.15 -16.59 -7.39
C LEU A 246 -6.92 -15.42 -8.03
N PRO A 247 -8.27 -15.47 -8.06
CA PRO A 247 -9.08 -14.36 -8.52
C PRO A 247 -8.81 -13.07 -7.72
N SER A 248 -8.77 -11.93 -8.40
CA SER A 248 -8.50 -10.63 -7.77
C SER A 248 -9.49 -10.31 -6.63
N ALA A 249 -10.76 -10.71 -6.79
CA ALA A 249 -11.80 -10.56 -5.78
C ALA A 249 -11.55 -11.39 -4.52
N GLN A 250 -10.93 -12.57 -4.64
CA GLN A 250 -10.54 -13.38 -3.48
C GLN A 250 -9.36 -12.74 -2.76
N VAL A 251 -8.36 -12.27 -3.52
CA VAL A 251 -7.18 -11.62 -2.96
C VAL A 251 -7.59 -10.37 -2.19
N SER A 252 -8.44 -9.50 -2.76
CA SER A 252 -8.82 -8.20 -2.20
C SER A 252 -9.40 -8.24 -0.78
N TRP A 253 -9.96 -9.39 -0.36
CA TRP A 253 -10.43 -9.60 1.02
C TRP A 253 -9.35 -9.33 2.08
N VAL A 254 -8.07 -9.61 1.78
CA VAL A 254 -6.98 -9.34 2.73
C VAL A 254 -6.92 -7.85 3.08
N GLY A 255 -6.94 -6.97 2.07
CA GLY A 255 -6.86 -5.52 2.27
C GLY A 255 -8.15 -4.94 2.85
N SER A 256 -9.31 -5.43 2.40
CA SER A 256 -10.61 -4.99 2.93
C SER A 256 -10.78 -5.32 4.42
N VAL A 257 -10.40 -6.53 4.84
CA VAL A 257 -10.46 -6.95 6.25
C VAL A 257 -9.45 -6.17 7.09
N GLN A 258 -8.25 -5.91 6.55
CA GLN A 258 -7.25 -5.08 7.22
C GLN A 258 -7.79 -3.69 7.55
N ILE A 259 -8.39 -2.99 6.59
CA ILE A 259 -8.97 -1.65 6.79
C ILE A 259 -10.18 -1.71 7.73
N PHE A 260 -11.05 -2.71 7.55
CA PHE A 260 -12.20 -2.90 8.43
C PHE A 260 -11.79 -3.06 9.89
N LEU A 261 -10.76 -3.87 10.17
CA LEU A 261 -10.25 -4.07 11.52
C LEU A 261 -9.52 -2.84 12.06
N ALA A 262 -8.77 -2.12 11.22
CA ALA A 262 -8.11 -0.88 11.61
C ALA A 262 -9.12 0.14 12.16
N PHE A 263 -10.32 0.25 11.56
CA PHE A 263 -11.41 1.07 12.09
C PHE A 263 -12.20 0.38 13.21
N GLY A 264 -12.56 -0.89 13.05
CA GLY A 264 -13.45 -1.61 13.96
C GLY A 264 -12.89 -1.75 15.37
N ILE A 265 -11.57 -1.94 15.49
CA ILE A 265 -10.88 -2.10 16.78
C ILE A 265 -10.69 -0.76 17.52
N CYS A 266 -10.93 0.39 16.86
CA CYS A 266 -10.78 1.70 17.47
C CYS A 266 -11.67 1.92 18.70
N ALA A 267 -12.85 1.29 18.78
CA ALA A 267 -13.69 1.33 19.98
C ALA A 267 -12.99 0.75 21.23
N PHE A 268 -12.36 -0.42 21.07
CA PHE A 268 -11.59 -1.05 22.13
C PHE A 268 -10.32 -0.26 22.47
N SER A 269 -9.62 0.21 21.44
CA SER A 269 -8.43 1.04 21.61
C SER A 269 -8.73 2.33 22.35
N GLY A 270 -9.79 3.04 21.96
CA GLY A 270 -10.26 4.25 22.64
C GLY A 270 -10.53 4.01 24.12
N ARG A 271 -11.17 2.89 24.47
CA ARG A 271 -11.40 2.54 25.87
C ARG A 271 -10.11 2.25 26.64
N LEU A 272 -9.14 1.58 26.02
CA LEU A 272 -7.82 1.34 26.62
C LEU A 272 -7.09 2.65 26.93
N VAL A 273 -7.21 3.64 26.05
CA VAL A 273 -6.63 4.97 26.26
C VAL A 273 -7.28 5.65 27.45
N ASP A 274 -8.61 5.67 27.50
CA ASP A 274 -9.37 6.27 28.59
C ASP A 274 -9.05 5.57 29.93
N ALA A 275 -8.75 4.26 29.90
CA ALA A 275 -8.31 3.49 31.06
C ALA A 275 -6.85 3.73 31.50
N GLY A 276 -6.10 4.59 30.80
CA GLY A 276 -4.70 4.92 31.10
C GLY A 276 -3.67 4.03 30.41
N TYR A 277 -4.10 3.10 29.54
CA TYR A 277 -3.21 2.17 28.82
C TYR A 277 -2.78 2.69 27.45
N GLY A 278 -2.89 4.01 27.17
CA GLY A 278 -2.60 4.57 25.85
C GLY A 278 -1.19 4.25 25.33
N ARG A 279 -0.15 4.34 26.16
CA ARG A 279 1.23 3.98 25.77
C ARG A 279 1.37 2.48 25.50
N HIS A 280 0.76 1.64 26.33
CA HIS A 280 0.76 0.19 26.15
C HIS A 280 0.05 -0.21 24.85
N ALA A 281 -1.08 0.42 24.54
CA ALA A 281 -1.81 0.21 23.30
C ALA A 281 -0.94 0.53 22.07
N VAL A 282 -0.22 1.67 22.06
CA VAL A 282 0.68 1.99 20.93
C VAL A 282 1.82 0.98 20.82
N ILE A 283 2.41 0.54 21.92
CA ILE A 283 3.48 -0.48 21.91
C ILE A 283 2.95 -1.80 21.35
N THR A 284 1.83 -2.31 21.88
CA THR A 284 1.22 -3.57 21.43
C THR A 284 0.80 -3.50 19.97
N GLY A 285 0.11 -2.43 19.57
CA GLY A 285 -0.35 -2.26 18.20
C GLY A 285 0.80 -2.13 17.21
N SER A 286 1.85 -1.38 17.58
CA SER A 286 3.07 -1.26 16.76
C SER A 286 3.80 -2.59 16.62
N PHE A 287 3.93 -3.34 17.73
CA PHE A 287 4.54 -4.67 17.73
C PHE A 287 3.79 -5.59 16.76
N MET A 288 2.45 -5.67 16.87
CA MET A 288 1.63 -6.48 15.98
C MET A 288 1.73 -6.03 14.52
N ALA A 289 1.78 -4.72 14.24
CA ALA A 289 1.91 -4.22 12.88
C ALA A 289 3.26 -4.60 12.24
N VAL A 290 4.36 -4.47 13.00
CA VAL A 290 5.71 -4.83 12.55
C VAL A 290 5.84 -6.34 12.37
N THR A 291 5.49 -7.14 13.38
CA THR A 291 5.64 -8.59 13.32
C THR A 291 4.66 -9.22 12.32
N GLY A 292 3.45 -8.69 12.18
CA GLY A 292 2.49 -9.09 11.14
C GLY A 292 3.00 -8.87 9.73
N THR A 293 3.60 -7.69 9.49
CA THR A 293 4.24 -7.38 8.21
C THR A 293 5.43 -8.30 7.97
N LEU A 294 6.27 -8.54 8.99
CA LEU A 294 7.39 -9.47 8.89
C LEU A 294 6.93 -10.91 8.61
N MET A 295 5.88 -11.39 9.30
CA MET A 295 5.26 -12.70 9.07
C MET A 295 4.76 -12.85 7.64
N THR A 296 4.21 -11.79 7.06
CA THR A 296 3.75 -11.76 5.66
C THR A 296 4.90 -12.07 4.68
N SER A 297 6.14 -11.74 5.02
CA SER A 297 7.31 -12.07 4.18
C SER A 297 7.62 -13.56 4.07
N PHE A 298 7.14 -14.37 5.02
CA PHE A 298 7.33 -15.83 5.04
C PHE A 298 6.12 -16.60 4.51
N CYS A 299 5.01 -15.91 4.22
CA CYS A 299 3.77 -16.54 3.81
C CYS A 299 3.87 -17.03 2.35
N THR A 300 3.45 -18.27 2.13
CA THR A 300 3.38 -18.89 0.79
C THR A 300 1.95 -19.22 0.36
N LYS A 301 1.03 -19.36 1.32
CA LYS A 301 -0.38 -19.69 1.09
C LYS A 301 -1.29 -18.51 1.38
N TYR A 302 -2.40 -18.41 0.66
CA TYR A 302 -3.40 -17.33 0.82
C TYR A 302 -3.88 -17.17 2.28
N TRP A 303 -4.22 -18.26 2.96
CA TRP A 303 -4.71 -18.19 4.34
C TRP A 303 -3.66 -17.64 5.31
N GLN A 304 -2.37 -17.89 5.06
CA GLN A 304 -1.28 -17.35 5.89
C GLN A 304 -1.19 -15.84 5.72
N ILE A 305 -1.28 -15.36 4.47
CA ILE A 305 -1.31 -13.93 4.13
C ILE A 305 -2.54 -13.27 4.77
N PHE A 306 -3.70 -13.90 4.67
CA PHE A 306 -4.94 -13.38 5.25
C PHE A 306 -4.84 -13.23 6.78
N LEU A 307 -4.27 -14.22 7.48
CA LEU A 307 -4.07 -14.14 8.93
C LEU A 307 -2.99 -13.12 9.32
N ALA A 308 -1.84 -13.12 8.66
CA ALA A 308 -0.72 -12.24 9.01
C ALA A 308 -0.99 -10.78 8.65
N GLN A 309 -1.35 -10.51 7.39
CA GLN A 309 -1.53 -9.15 6.87
C GLN A 309 -2.94 -8.61 7.10
N GLY A 310 -3.96 -9.42 6.84
CA GLY A 310 -5.36 -9.02 6.96
C GLY A 310 -5.78 -8.84 8.41
N LEU A 311 -5.74 -9.94 9.16
CA LEU A 311 -6.22 -10.00 10.54
C LEU A 311 -5.23 -9.38 11.55
N TYR A 312 -4.03 -9.96 11.65
CA TYR A 312 -3.09 -9.63 12.73
C TYR A 312 -2.52 -8.20 12.60
N THR A 313 -2.02 -7.81 11.43
CA THR A 313 -1.59 -6.43 11.19
C THR A 313 -2.76 -5.45 11.31
N GLY A 314 -3.95 -5.77 10.78
CA GLY A 314 -5.14 -4.92 10.87
C GLY A 314 -5.58 -4.62 12.31
N ILE A 315 -5.58 -5.62 13.19
CA ILE A 315 -5.83 -5.44 14.64
C ILE A 315 -4.77 -4.53 15.25
N GLY A 316 -3.48 -4.77 14.98
CA GLY A 316 -2.39 -3.95 15.50
C GLY A 316 -2.54 -2.47 15.14
N MET A 317 -2.90 -2.20 13.89
CA MET A 317 -3.13 -0.85 13.37
C MET A 317 -4.32 -0.14 14.05
N GLY A 318 -5.42 -0.85 14.28
CA GLY A 318 -6.57 -0.28 14.99
C GLY A 318 -6.27 0.00 16.47
N ILE A 319 -5.46 -0.84 17.11
CA ILE A 319 -5.01 -0.61 18.50
C ILE A 319 -4.11 0.62 18.58
N MET A 320 -3.18 0.83 17.64
CA MET A 320 -2.20 1.93 17.75
C MET A 320 -2.69 3.29 17.28
N PHE A 321 -3.71 3.36 16.42
CA PHE A 321 -4.16 4.63 15.82
C PHE A 321 -4.76 5.60 16.85
N MET A 322 -5.67 5.08 17.67
CA MET A 322 -6.50 5.89 18.54
C MET A 322 -5.78 6.62 19.69
N PRO A 323 -4.81 5.99 20.38
CA PRO A 323 -4.06 6.65 21.46
C PRO A 323 -3.36 7.94 21.03
N GLY A 324 -2.82 7.99 19.80
CA GLY A 324 -2.14 9.17 19.28
C GLY A 324 -3.07 10.39 19.24
N ILE A 325 -4.28 10.21 18.69
CA ILE A 325 -5.29 11.25 18.56
C ILE A 325 -5.75 11.77 19.93
N ALA A 326 -6.10 10.85 20.83
CA ALA A 326 -6.56 11.20 22.17
C ALA A 326 -5.48 11.91 23.00
N ILE A 327 -4.22 11.46 22.91
CA ILE A 327 -3.09 12.10 23.62
C ILE A 327 -2.86 13.50 23.07
N VAL A 328 -2.81 13.71 21.74
CA VAL A 328 -2.68 15.05 21.16
C VAL A 328 -3.83 15.96 21.61
N GLY A 329 -5.07 15.45 21.61
CA GLY A 329 -6.25 16.17 22.09
C GLY A 329 -6.17 16.58 23.57
N SER A 330 -5.38 15.90 24.40
CA SER A 330 -5.16 16.25 25.81
C SER A 330 -4.10 17.35 26.02
N TYR A 331 -3.24 17.61 25.04
CA TYR A 331 -2.18 18.62 25.15
C TYR A 331 -2.61 20.00 24.61
N PHE A 332 -3.65 20.05 23.78
CA PHE A 332 -4.09 21.26 23.10
C PHE A 332 -5.59 21.46 23.29
N LYS A 333 -6.02 22.68 23.63
CA LYS A 333 -7.41 23.12 23.67
C LYS A 333 -7.68 24.13 22.57
N GLU A 334 -6.97 25.27 22.59
CA GLU A 334 -7.13 26.34 21.58
C GLU A 334 -6.58 25.92 20.22
N ARG A 335 -5.43 25.25 20.19
CA ARG A 335 -4.76 24.81 18.94
C ARG A 335 -5.04 23.35 18.61
N ARG A 336 -6.04 22.74 19.26
CA ARG A 336 -6.38 21.31 19.14
C ARG A 336 -6.60 20.90 17.70
N THR A 337 -7.38 21.69 16.98
CA THR A 337 -7.72 21.40 15.57
C THR A 337 -6.48 21.41 14.68
N LEU A 338 -5.63 22.43 14.82
CA LEU A 338 -4.38 22.51 14.07
C LEU A 338 -3.45 21.35 14.40
N ALA A 339 -3.28 21.03 15.69
CA ALA A 339 -2.42 19.95 16.15
C ALA A 339 -2.85 18.58 15.60
N LEU A 340 -4.16 18.27 15.65
CA LEU A 340 -4.73 17.03 15.12
C LEU A 340 -4.64 16.96 13.59
N SER A 341 -4.89 18.06 12.89
CA SER A 341 -4.72 18.11 11.43
C SER A 341 -3.27 17.93 10.99
N ILE A 342 -2.29 18.49 11.71
CA ILE A 342 -0.86 18.25 11.46
C ILE A 342 -0.50 16.79 11.75
N ALA A 343 -1.06 16.20 12.82
CA ALA A 343 -0.87 14.78 13.08
C ALA A 343 -1.42 13.90 11.94
N ASN A 344 -2.54 14.27 11.33
CA ASN A 344 -3.12 13.53 10.19
C ASN A 344 -2.29 13.60 8.91
N VAL A 345 -1.34 14.55 8.78
CA VAL A 345 -0.41 14.61 7.62
C VAL A 345 0.36 13.30 7.45
N GLY A 346 0.64 12.61 8.56
CA GLY A 346 1.39 11.35 8.58
C GLY A 346 0.77 10.27 7.69
N THR A 347 -0.56 10.20 7.64
CA THR A 347 -1.29 9.29 6.72
C THR A 347 -0.85 9.49 5.27
N GLY A 348 -0.80 10.75 4.81
CA GLY A 348 -0.41 11.06 3.44
C GLY A 348 1.06 10.76 3.16
N LEU A 349 1.96 11.10 4.09
CA LEU A 349 3.39 10.76 3.98
C LEU A 349 3.58 9.24 3.84
N GLY A 350 2.93 8.47 4.71
CA GLY A 350 3.01 7.00 4.66
C GLY A 350 2.43 6.44 3.37
N SER A 351 1.33 7.02 2.90
CA SER A 351 0.70 6.59 1.65
C SER A 351 1.57 6.79 0.41
N VAL A 352 2.59 7.64 0.48
CA VAL A 352 3.59 7.80 -0.59
C VAL A 352 4.82 6.94 -0.30
N THR A 353 5.35 6.97 0.93
CA THR A 353 6.59 6.28 1.29
C THR A 353 6.46 4.75 1.18
N PHE A 354 5.42 4.16 1.76
CA PHE A 354 5.28 2.70 1.80
C PHE A 354 5.12 2.08 0.40
N PRO A 355 4.20 2.55 -0.47
CA PRO A 355 4.05 1.97 -1.81
C PRO A 355 5.28 2.21 -2.68
N THR A 356 5.94 3.37 -2.54
CA THR A 356 7.16 3.68 -3.31
C THR A 356 8.29 2.73 -2.93
N LEU A 357 8.52 2.53 -1.64
CA LEU A 357 9.51 1.57 -1.15
C LEU A 357 9.20 0.16 -1.67
N LEU A 358 7.94 -0.29 -1.57
CA LEU A 358 7.55 -1.63 -2.00
C LEU A 358 7.75 -1.84 -3.51
N ASN A 359 7.25 -0.91 -4.34
CA ASN A 359 7.34 -1.00 -5.80
C ASN A 359 8.78 -0.89 -6.32
N TYR A 360 9.63 -0.12 -5.63
CA TYR A 360 11.05 -0.03 -5.96
C TYR A 360 11.79 -1.31 -5.54
N THR A 361 11.56 -1.81 -4.34
CA THR A 361 12.34 -2.91 -3.77
C THR A 361 11.94 -4.28 -4.34
N ILE A 362 10.67 -4.50 -4.70
CA ILE A 362 10.20 -5.79 -5.28
C ILE A 362 11.03 -6.22 -6.51
N PRO A 363 11.22 -5.39 -7.55
CA PRO A 363 12.01 -5.77 -8.72
C PRO A 363 13.50 -6.00 -8.46
N HIS A 364 14.06 -5.44 -7.38
CA HIS A 364 15.50 -5.46 -7.11
C HIS A 364 15.94 -6.60 -6.19
N VAL A 365 15.17 -6.90 -5.14
CA VAL A 365 15.54 -7.92 -4.13
C VAL A 365 14.45 -8.97 -3.91
N GLY A 366 13.36 -8.90 -4.67
CA GLY A 366 12.22 -9.80 -4.56
C GLY A 366 11.24 -9.40 -3.46
N PHE A 367 10.08 -10.06 -3.44
CA PHE A 367 8.95 -9.72 -2.57
C PHE A 367 9.25 -9.91 -1.08
N ALA A 368 9.80 -11.06 -0.69
CA ALA A 368 10.05 -11.36 0.73
C ALA A 368 10.97 -10.31 1.37
N TRP A 369 12.07 -9.95 0.70
CA TRP A 369 12.97 -8.90 1.19
C TRP A 369 12.35 -7.51 1.13
N ALA A 370 11.55 -7.19 0.11
CA ALA A 370 10.83 -5.91 0.07
C ALA A 370 9.87 -5.73 1.25
N VAL A 371 9.14 -6.78 1.64
CA VAL A 371 8.26 -6.76 2.81
C VAL A 371 9.07 -6.65 4.11
N ARG A 372 10.23 -7.30 4.22
CA ARG A 372 11.15 -7.14 5.37
C ARG A 372 11.68 -5.72 5.48
N CYS A 373 12.02 -5.06 4.37
CA CYS A 373 12.40 -3.66 4.37
C CYS A 373 11.26 -2.76 4.86
N GLN A 374 10.01 -3.03 4.47
CA GLN A 374 8.85 -2.31 5.00
C GLN A 374 8.68 -2.55 6.51
N ALA A 375 8.81 -3.79 6.99
CA ALA A 375 8.74 -4.11 8.41
C ALA A 375 9.84 -3.41 9.22
N LEU A 376 11.07 -3.35 8.71
CA LEU A 376 12.17 -2.63 9.34
C LEU A 376 11.90 -1.11 9.41
N MET A 377 11.37 -0.53 8.34
CA MET A 377 10.96 0.88 8.33
C MET A 377 9.86 1.14 9.38
N MET A 378 8.84 0.27 9.45
CA MET A 378 7.80 0.35 10.48
C MET A 378 8.37 0.23 11.88
N LEU A 379 9.36 -0.65 12.10
CA LEU A 379 10.01 -0.83 13.40
C LEU A 379 10.72 0.44 13.86
N VAL A 380 11.52 1.06 12.98
CA VAL A 380 12.23 2.31 13.31
C VAL A 380 11.23 3.42 13.65
N LEU A 381 10.20 3.59 12.82
CA LEU A 381 9.12 4.56 13.06
C LEU A 381 8.38 4.27 14.37
N ALA A 382 8.05 3.01 14.65
CA ALA A 382 7.38 2.59 15.88
C ALA A 382 8.22 2.89 17.13
N ILE A 383 9.53 2.62 17.11
CA ILE A 383 10.43 2.92 18.23
C ILE A 383 10.43 4.43 18.53
N ILE A 384 10.52 5.26 17.49
CA ILE A 384 10.47 6.73 17.64
C ILE A 384 9.12 7.16 18.22
N ALA A 385 8.01 6.64 17.69
CA ALA A 385 6.69 6.99 18.21
C ALA A 385 6.51 6.57 19.69
N CYS A 386 6.87 5.34 20.05
CA CYS A 386 6.72 4.79 21.40
C CYS A 386 7.61 5.49 22.45
N THR A 387 8.75 6.05 22.04
CA THR A 387 9.66 6.80 22.92
C THR A 387 9.20 8.25 23.13
N LEU A 388 8.62 8.88 22.11
CA LEU A 388 8.11 10.24 22.19
C LEU A 388 6.75 10.36 22.91
N LEU A 389 5.92 9.32 22.82
CA LEU A 389 4.56 9.34 23.33
C LEU A 389 4.50 9.42 24.87
N LYS A 390 3.81 10.44 25.39
CA LYS A 390 3.63 10.69 26.82
C LYS A 390 2.16 10.98 27.14
N PRO A 391 1.41 10.01 27.70
CA PRO A 391 0.06 10.25 28.19
C PRO A 391 0.04 11.24 29.38
N ARG A 392 -0.97 12.13 29.45
CA ARG A 392 -1.12 13.15 30.52
C ARG A 392 -2.42 13.00 31.34
N LEU A 393 -3.46 12.41 30.77
CA LEU A 393 -4.78 12.31 31.44
C LEU A 393 -4.76 11.28 32.57
N ALA A 394 -5.45 11.61 33.66
CA ALA A 394 -5.68 10.67 34.75
C ALA A 394 -6.50 9.47 34.24
N PRO A 395 -6.12 8.23 34.58
CA PRO A 395 -6.81 7.03 34.09
C PRO A 395 -8.27 6.93 34.56
N ARG A 396 -9.21 6.87 33.62
CA ARG A 396 -10.60 6.47 33.88
C ARG A 396 -10.71 4.94 33.89
N LYS A 397 -10.32 4.33 35.02
CA LYS A 397 -10.29 2.86 35.18
C LYS A 397 -11.69 2.24 35.09
N LYS A 398 -12.74 2.89 35.59
CA LYS A 398 -14.14 2.40 35.56
C LYS A 398 -14.94 3.05 34.42
N GLY A 399 -15.66 2.24 33.64
CA GLY A 399 -16.51 2.71 32.54
C GLY A 399 -16.73 1.68 31.44
N SER A 400 -17.90 1.75 30.79
CA SER A 400 -18.29 0.90 29.66
C SER A 400 -17.40 1.12 28.44
N ILE A 401 -17.25 0.10 27.59
CA ILE A 401 -16.59 0.19 26.28
C ILE A 401 -17.37 1.12 25.34
N LEU A 402 -18.69 1.17 25.50
CA LEU A 402 -19.59 1.99 24.70
C LEU A 402 -20.26 3.05 25.58
N GLU A 403 -20.24 4.30 25.13
CA GLU A 403 -20.97 5.40 25.74
C GLU A 403 -22.26 5.66 24.95
N TRP A 404 -23.29 4.83 25.19
CA TRP A 404 -24.60 4.97 24.53
C TRP A 404 -25.24 6.35 24.71
N ALA A 405 -24.92 7.05 25.80
CA ALA A 405 -25.36 8.41 26.04
C ALA A 405 -24.87 9.41 24.98
N ALA A 406 -23.70 9.18 24.38
CA ALA A 406 -23.18 10.04 23.31
C ALA A 406 -24.12 10.07 22.10
N PHE A 407 -24.79 8.95 21.78
CA PHE A 407 -25.77 8.91 20.69
C PHE A 407 -27.10 9.62 21.00
N LYS A 408 -27.32 10.04 22.26
CA LYS A 408 -28.45 10.92 22.61
C LYS A 408 -28.14 12.39 22.30
N GLU A 409 -26.86 12.74 22.18
CA GLU A 409 -26.42 14.08 21.75
C GLU A 409 -26.66 14.22 20.24
N ARG A 410 -27.62 15.07 19.86
CA ARG A 410 -28.06 15.22 18.46
C ARG A 410 -26.89 15.55 17.51
N SER A 411 -26.02 16.47 17.91
CA SER A 411 -24.86 16.88 17.12
C SER A 411 -23.87 15.73 16.87
N TYR A 412 -23.59 14.92 17.89
CA TYR A 412 -22.71 13.76 17.79
C TYR A 412 -23.30 12.68 16.87
N SER A 413 -24.58 12.33 17.04
CA SER A 413 -25.26 11.33 16.21
C SER A 413 -25.35 11.75 14.75
N LEU A 414 -25.72 12.99 14.47
CA LEU A 414 -25.78 13.53 13.11
C LEU A 414 -24.38 13.57 12.48
N PHE A 415 -23.33 13.91 13.24
CA PHE A 415 -21.96 13.85 12.77
C PHE A 415 -21.52 12.41 12.44
N ALA A 416 -21.90 11.42 13.25
CA ALA A 416 -21.59 10.02 13.00
C ALA A 416 -22.27 9.51 11.71
N VAL A 417 -23.54 9.86 11.49
CA VAL A 417 -24.29 9.52 10.27
C VAL A 417 -23.69 10.24 9.04
N GLY A 418 -23.34 11.52 9.16
CA GLY A 418 -22.66 12.25 8.09
C GLY A 418 -21.30 11.63 7.74
N SER A 419 -20.52 11.27 8.75
CA SER A 419 -19.22 10.59 8.57
C SER A 419 -19.39 9.24 7.89
N PHE A 420 -20.42 8.46 8.25
CA PHE A 420 -20.75 7.20 7.58
C PHE A 420 -20.93 7.40 6.07
N PHE A 421 -21.79 8.33 5.65
CA PHE A 421 -22.03 8.57 4.22
C PHE A 421 -20.78 9.09 3.50
N PHE A 422 -20.00 9.97 4.12
CA PHE A 422 -18.75 10.44 3.52
C PHE A 422 -17.78 9.28 3.23
N PHE A 423 -17.52 8.43 4.23
CA PHE A 423 -16.60 7.30 4.09
C PHE A 423 -17.16 6.17 3.21
N LEU A 424 -18.49 6.05 3.11
CA LEU A 424 -19.14 5.13 2.17
C LEU A 424 -18.79 5.48 0.72
N ALA A 425 -18.80 6.76 0.36
CA ALA A 425 -18.47 7.24 -0.99
C ALA A 425 -16.96 7.43 -1.22
N LEU A 426 -16.20 7.75 -0.17
CA LEU A 426 -14.79 8.15 -0.23
C LEU A 426 -13.92 7.21 -1.07
N TYR A 427 -14.05 5.91 -0.83
CA TYR A 427 -13.17 4.90 -1.41
C TYR A 427 -13.43 4.64 -2.89
N PHE A 428 -14.58 5.06 -3.45
CA PHE A 428 -14.83 4.96 -4.89
C PHE A 428 -13.69 5.59 -5.70
N SER A 429 -13.24 6.78 -5.31
CA SER A 429 -12.12 7.48 -5.97
C SER A 429 -10.83 6.67 -5.93
N PHE A 430 -10.46 6.12 -4.76
CA PHE A 430 -9.22 5.36 -4.59
C PHE A 430 -9.19 4.07 -5.41
N PHE A 431 -10.32 3.37 -5.53
CA PHE A 431 -10.39 2.10 -6.26
C PHE A 431 -10.54 2.28 -7.77
N TYR A 432 -11.34 3.25 -8.21
CA TYR A 432 -11.74 3.34 -9.62
C TYR A 432 -10.97 4.35 -10.45
N ILE A 433 -10.15 5.22 -9.86
CA ILE A 433 -9.37 6.21 -10.62
C ILE A 433 -8.41 5.55 -11.63
N ASN A 434 -7.73 4.48 -11.21
CA ASN A 434 -6.80 3.75 -12.08
C ASN A 434 -7.53 3.02 -13.21
N THR A 435 -8.64 2.35 -12.89
CA THR A 435 -9.41 1.59 -13.89
C THR A 435 -10.15 2.52 -14.85
N PHE A 436 -10.64 3.68 -14.39
CA PHE A 436 -11.18 4.74 -15.23
C PHE A 436 -10.12 5.28 -16.19
N ALA A 437 -8.91 5.59 -15.69
CA ALA A 437 -7.80 6.07 -16.50
C ALA A 437 -7.46 5.12 -17.65
N GLN A 438 -7.40 3.81 -17.37
CA GLN A 438 -7.07 2.81 -18.38
C GLN A 438 -8.23 2.53 -19.34
N LYS A 439 -9.43 2.26 -18.81
CA LYS A 439 -10.58 1.80 -19.62
C LYS A 439 -11.33 2.93 -20.33
N ALA A 440 -11.44 4.10 -19.72
CA ALA A 440 -12.22 5.21 -20.27
C ALA A 440 -11.37 6.23 -21.04
N ILE A 441 -10.14 6.49 -20.57
CA ILE A 441 -9.24 7.49 -21.19
C ILE A 441 -8.13 6.84 -22.03
N GLY A 442 -7.76 5.59 -21.74
CA GLY A 442 -6.72 4.86 -22.49
C GLY A 442 -5.29 5.12 -22.01
N LEU A 443 -5.10 5.56 -20.75
CA LEU A 443 -3.76 5.72 -20.17
C LEU A 443 -3.06 4.37 -20.00
N SER A 444 -1.73 4.37 -20.10
CA SER A 444 -0.93 3.20 -19.78
C SER A 444 -1.07 2.81 -18.30
N TYR A 445 -0.76 1.55 -17.99
CA TYR A 445 -0.75 1.06 -16.61
C TYR A 445 0.09 1.96 -15.68
N THR A 446 1.31 2.30 -16.11
CA THR A 446 2.22 3.16 -15.33
C THR A 446 1.63 4.54 -15.06
N GLU A 447 1.03 5.17 -16.08
CA GLU A 447 0.41 6.49 -15.91
C GLU A 447 -0.79 6.44 -14.97
N SER A 448 -1.59 5.36 -15.04
CA SER A 448 -2.74 5.18 -14.15
C SER A 448 -2.32 5.04 -12.68
N VAL A 449 -1.26 4.27 -12.38
CA VAL A 449 -0.72 4.12 -11.02
C VAL A 449 -0.22 5.46 -10.49
N SER A 450 0.40 6.28 -11.34
CA SER A 450 0.86 7.61 -10.96
C SER A 450 -0.27 8.54 -10.53
N LEU A 451 -1.50 8.38 -11.04
CA LEU A 451 -2.64 9.22 -10.61
C LEU A 451 -2.97 9.01 -9.13
N LEU A 452 -2.96 7.76 -8.65
CA LEU A 452 -3.21 7.48 -7.23
C LEU A 452 -2.12 8.09 -6.34
N LEU A 453 -0.86 8.06 -6.78
CA LEU A 453 0.26 8.71 -6.10
C LEU A 453 0.10 10.24 -6.07
N ILE A 454 -0.28 10.85 -7.19
CA ILE A 454 -0.56 12.29 -7.29
C ILE A 454 -1.71 12.68 -6.36
N LEU A 455 -2.80 11.91 -6.35
CA LEU A 455 -3.96 12.14 -5.48
C LEU A 455 -3.58 12.14 -4.00
N ASN A 456 -2.79 11.16 -3.57
CA ASN A 456 -2.32 11.10 -2.18
C ASN A 456 -1.32 12.22 -1.86
N SER A 457 -0.42 12.52 -2.78
CA SER A 457 0.64 13.53 -2.61
C SER A 457 0.07 14.94 -2.52
N SER A 458 -0.88 15.31 -3.38
CA SER A 458 -1.56 16.61 -3.31
C SER A 458 -2.39 16.75 -2.03
N GLY A 459 -2.84 15.63 -1.46
CA GLY A 459 -3.53 15.54 -0.18
C GLY A 459 -2.66 15.77 1.07
N ILE A 460 -1.33 15.74 0.97
CA ILE A 460 -0.43 15.90 2.13
C ILE A 460 -0.51 17.32 2.72
N PRO A 461 -0.22 18.39 1.96
CA PRO A 461 -0.25 19.75 2.50
C PRO A 461 -1.67 20.21 2.86
N SER A 462 -2.69 19.72 2.13
CA SER A 462 -4.07 20.11 2.36
C SER A 462 -4.60 19.69 3.73
N ARG A 463 -4.11 18.58 4.30
CA ARG A 463 -4.48 18.17 5.67
C ARG A 463 -4.07 19.20 6.72
N ALA A 464 -2.85 19.74 6.63
CA ALA A 464 -2.39 20.79 7.54
C ALA A 464 -3.15 22.12 7.30
N LEU A 465 -3.38 22.47 6.04
CA LEU A 465 -4.15 23.65 5.66
C LEU A 465 -5.59 23.60 6.18
N ALA A 466 -6.20 22.41 6.23
CA ALA A 466 -7.52 22.22 6.83
C ALA A 466 -7.57 22.63 8.30
N GLY A 467 -6.55 22.27 9.08
CA GLY A 467 -6.44 22.66 10.48
C GLY A 467 -6.29 24.17 10.67
N ILE A 468 -5.51 24.82 9.79
CA ILE A 468 -5.36 26.28 9.77
C ILE A 468 -6.69 26.95 9.44
N LEU A 469 -7.34 26.52 8.36
CA LEU A 469 -8.63 27.06 7.94
C LEU A 469 -9.72 26.89 9.01
N ALA A 470 -9.70 25.75 9.70
CA ALA A 470 -10.61 25.48 10.80
C ALA A 470 -10.34 26.31 12.06
N GLY A 471 -9.12 26.84 12.24
CA GLY A 471 -8.86 27.87 13.25
C GLY A 471 -9.68 29.15 13.00
N TYR A 472 -9.95 29.48 11.73
CA TYR A 472 -10.74 30.65 11.35
C TYR A 472 -12.23 30.35 11.24
N LEU A 473 -12.62 29.22 10.62
CA LEU A 473 -14.03 28.90 10.34
C LEU A 473 -14.70 28.04 11.44
N GLY A 474 -13.92 27.33 12.26
CA GLY A 474 -14.40 26.26 13.13
C GLY A 474 -14.34 24.89 12.44
N ALA A 475 -14.16 23.82 13.24
CA ALA A 475 -13.85 22.50 12.70
C ALA A 475 -14.99 21.90 11.88
N ILE A 476 -16.24 22.04 12.35
CA ILE A 476 -17.41 21.52 11.64
C ILE A 476 -17.68 22.27 10.33
N HIS A 477 -17.53 23.61 10.30
CA HIS A 477 -17.68 24.37 9.05
C HIS A 477 -16.65 23.98 8.01
N THR A 478 -15.39 23.82 8.42
CA THR A 478 -14.34 23.35 7.50
C THR A 478 -14.63 21.94 7.00
N SER A 479 -15.22 21.05 7.84
CA SER A 479 -15.67 19.73 7.41
C SER A 479 -16.82 19.76 6.40
N ILE A 480 -17.78 20.69 6.56
CA ILE A 480 -18.88 20.86 5.60
C ILE A 480 -18.32 21.36 4.26
N LEU A 481 -17.45 22.38 4.29
CA LEU A 481 -16.85 22.96 3.09
C LEU A 481 -16.01 21.92 2.33
N SER A 482 -15.16 21.17 3.03
CA SER A 482 -14.30 20.18 2.39
C SER A 482 -15.08 19.03 1.79
N ASN A 483 -16.10 18.51 2.49
CA ASN A 483 -16.97 17.46 1.94
C ASN A 483 -17.78 17.96 0.74
N ALA A 484 -18.25 19.20 0.76
CA ALA A 484 -18.94 19.80 -0.38
C ALA A 484 -18.01 19.88 -1.60
N LEU A 485 -16.75 20.30 -1.41
CA LEU A 485 -15.75 20.30 -2.47
C LEU A 485 -15.51 18.89 -3.03
N VAL A 486 -15.39 17.86 -2.18
CA VAL A 486 -15.27 16.47 -2.65
C VAL A 486 -16.49 16.03 -3.47
N GLY A 487 -17.70 16.37 -3.02
CA GLY A 487 -18.94 16.08 -3.76
C GLY A 487 -18.99 16.75 -5.13
N ILE A 488 -18.61 18.03 -5.22
CA ILE A 488 -18.48 18.77 -6.48
C ILE A 488 -17.48 18.08 -7.40
N MET A 489 -16.34 17.64 -6.86
CA MET A 489 -15.30 16.99 -7.64
C MET A 489 -15.74 15.63 -8.21
N TYR A 490 -16.64 14.89 -7.53
CA TYR A 490 -17.25 13.69 -8.10
C TYR A 490 -18.12 14.00 -9.33
N PHE A 491 -18.89 15.08 -9.30
CA PHE A 491 -19.66 15.51 -10.46
C PHE A 491 -18.77 16.06 -11.57
N ALA A 492 -17.72 16.81 -11.23
CA ALA A 492 -16.74 17.30 -12.20
C ALA A 492 -16.04 16.14 -12.94
N TRP A 493 -15.81 15.02 -12.27
CA TRP A 493 -15.23 13.81 -12.88
C TRP A 493 -16.08 13.28 -14.05
N ILE A 494 -17.40 13.46 -14.04
CA ILE A 494 -18.27 13.03 -15.14
C ILE A 494 -17.89 13.71 -16.46
N GLY A 495 -17.39 14.95 -16.41
CA GLY A 495 -17.00 15.74 -17.57
C GLY A 495 -15.61 15.42 -18.13
N VAL A 496 -14.80 14.60 -17.44
CA VAL A 496 -13.43 14.29 -17.87
C VAL A 496 -13.45 13.33 -19.06
N ARG A 497 -12.78 13.71 -20.14
CA ARG A 497 -12.71 12.94 -21.41
C ARG A 497 -11.29 12.72 -21.92
N ASP A 498 -10.33 13.48 -21.40
CA ASP A 498 -8.96 13.51 -21.87
C ASP A 498 -7.95 13.32 -20.73
N LYS A 499 -6.70 13.08 -21.11
CA LYS A 499 -5.59 12.86 -20.17
C LYS A 499 -5.35 14.08 -19.27
N SER A 500 -5.28 15.28 -19.85
CA SER A 500 -4.97 16.50 -19.09
C SER A 500 -6.05 16.82 -18.07
N GLY A 501 -7.32 16.70 -18.48
CA GLY A 501 -8.48 16.81 -17.58
C GLY A 501 -8.40 15.85 -16.41
N LEU A 502 -7.98 14.59 -16.63
CA LEU A 502 -7.85 13.61 -15.55
C LEU A 502 -6.72 13.95 -14.57
N TYR A 503 -5.56 14.42 -15.03
CA TYR A 503 -4.49 14.87 -14.15
C TYR A 503 -4.91 16.09 -13.32
N ALA A 504 -5.54 17.09 -13.95
CA ALA A 504 -6.05 18.27 -13.26
C ALA A 504 -7.08 17.91 -12.19
N LEU A 505 -8.06 17.06 -12.54
CA LEU A 505 -9.04 16.52 -11.62
C LEU A 505 -8.37 15.83 -10.43
N THR A 506 -7.39 14.95 -10.70
CA THR A 506 -6.69 14.17 -9.66
C THR A 506 -6.00 15.05 -8.63
N VAL A 507 -5.35 16.13 -9.07
CA VAL A 507 -4.67 17.08 -8.17
C VAL A 507 -5.69 17.79 -7.28
N ILE A 508 -6.72 18.39 -7.87
CA ILE A 508 -7.75 19.17 -7.15
C ILE A 508 -8.57 18.25 -6.23
N PHE A 509 -8.93 17.07 -6.71
CA PHE A 509 -9.62 16.04 -5.93
C PHE A 509 -8.78 15.62 -4.74
N GLY A 510 -7.48 15.34 -4.93
CA GLY A 510 -6.59 14.99 -3.82
C GLY A 510 -6.44 16.11 -2.77
N ILE A 511 -6.44 17.37 -3.20
CA ILE A 511 -6.47 18.53 -2.28
C ILE A 511 -7.77 18.53 -1.47
N ALA A 512 -8.94 18.49 -2.13
CA ALA A 512 -10.25 18.49 -1.48
C ALA A 512 -10.41 17.30 -0.52
N ASN A 513 -10.02 16.11 -0.97
CA ASN A 513 -10.03 14.89 -0.17
C ASN A 513 -9.09 14.98 1.03
N GLY A 514 -7.89 15.55 0.86
CA GLY A 514 -6.97 15.78 1.97
C GLY A 514 -7.50 16.79 2.97
N PHE A 515 -8.23 17.83 2.53
CA PHE A 515 -8.95 18.73 3.44
C PHE A 515 -10.00 17.97 4.27
N ALA A 516 -10.82 17.15 3.62
CA ALA A 516 -11.90 16.39 4.26
C ALA A 516 -11.37 15.36 5.28
N GLN A 517 -10.36 14.57 4.90
CA GLN A 517 -9.74 13.62 5.82
C GLN A 517 -8.95 14.31 6.94
N GLY A 518 -8.29 15.44 6.64
CA GLY A 518 -7.49 16.18 7.61
C GLY A 518 -8.32 16.80 8.74
N ILE A 519 -9.57 17.16 8.46
CA ILE A 519 -10.48 17.78 9.43
C ILE A 519 -11.40 16.80 10.16
N PHE A 520 -11.54 15.56 9.67
CA PHE A 520 -12.38 14.54 10.31
C PHE A 520 -12.06 14.35 11.81
N THR A 521 -10.78 14.15 12.15
CA THR A 521 -10.40 13.91 13.56
C THR A 521 -10.53 15.15 14.45
N PRO A 522 -10.14 16.37 14.02
CA PRO A 522 -10.49 17.60 14.73
C PRO A 522 -11.99 17.84 14.93
N ALA A 523 -12.80 17.60 13.90
CA ALA A 523 -14.23 17.85 13.93
C ALA A 523 -14.94 16.96 14.96
N LEU A 524 -14.55 15.69 15.04
CA LEU A 524 -15.06 14.79 16.08
C LEU A 524 -14.57 15.18 17.49
N ALA A 525 -13.32 15.64 17.60
CA ALA A 525 -12.78 16.14 18.86
C ALA A 525 -13.52 17.42 19.33
N SER A 526 -13.97 18.31 18.43
CA SER A 526 -14.72 19.51 18.80
C SER A 526 -16.10 19.21 19.39
N LEU A 527 -16.72 18.09 18.98
CA LEU A 527 -17.98 17.60 19.54
C LEU A 527 -17.80 16.84 20.87
N THR A 528 -16.56 16.61 21.31
CA THR A 528 -16.27 15.91 22.56
C THR A 528 -15.78 16.90 23.62
N GLN A 529 -16.67 17.24 24.55
CA GLN A 529 -16.41 18.21 25.62
C GLN A 529 -15.56 17.61 26.76
N ASP A 530 -15.77 16.34 27.09
CA ASP A 530 -15.03 15.63 28.13
C ASP A 530 -13.77 14.95 27.53
N PRO A 531 -12.55 15.42 27.85
CA PRO A 531 -11.31 14.86 27.32
C PRO A 531 -11.07 13.42 27.73
N GLN A 532 -11.60 12.98 28.89
CA GLN A 532 -11.45 11.61 29.38
C GLN A 532 -12.34 10.60 28.63
N LYS A 533 -13.22 11.08 27.75
CA LYS A 533 -14.11 10.28 26.92
C LYS A 533 -13.80 10.37 25.44
N MET A 534 -12.74 11.11 25.10
CA MET A 534 -12.30 11.29 23.72
C MET A 534 -11.96 9.94 23.07
N GLY A 535 -11.38 9.03 23.84
CA GLY A 535 -11.11 7.65 23.43
C GLY A 535 -12.37 6.91 22.98
N VAL A 536 -13.28 6.66 23.90
CA VAL A 536 -14.51 5.89 23.61
C VAL A 536 -15.35 6.56 22.53
N ARG A 537 -15.57 7.88 22.58
CA ARG A 537 -16.42 8.60 21.61
C ARG A 537 -15.88 8.54 20.19
N PHE A 538 -14.59 8.73 20.01
CA PHE A 538 -14.03 8.66 18.68
C PHE A 538 -13.96 7.21 18.18
N GLY A 539 -13.68 6.25 19.07
CA GLY A 539 -13.70 4.83 18.74
C GLY A 539 -15.05 4.35 18.20
N MET A 540 -16.16 4.80 18.79
CA MET A 540 -17.51 4.47 18.31
C MET A 540 -17.79 4.98 16.89
N VAL A 541 -17.43 6.24 16.57
CA VAL A 541 -17.61 6.79 15.21
C VAL A 541 -16.68 6.09 14.22
N ALA A 542 -15.43 5.80 14.62
CA ALA A 542 -14.48 5.07 13.80
C ALA A 542 -15.00 3.67 13.42
N THR A 543 -15.63 2.95 14.35
CA THR A 543 -16.26 1.64 14.04
C THR A 543 -17.41 1.79 13.03
N ILE A 544 -18.26 2.82 13.16
CA ILE A 544 -19.32 3.11 12.19
C ILE A 544 -18.73 3.41 10.80
N VAL A 545 -17.69 4.23 10.76
CA VAL A 545 -16.94 4.57 9.53
C VAL A 545 -16.28 3.33 8.92
N GLY A 546 -15.78 2.40 9.74
CA GLY A 546 -15.23 1.13 9.29
C GLY A 546 -16.25 0.28 8.52
N ALA A 547 -17.48 0.20 9.00
CA ALA A 547 -18.57 -0.47 8.30
C ALA A 547 -18.88 0.21 6.95
N ALA A 548 -18.91 1.54 6.92
CA ALA A 548 -19.13 2.31 5.69
C ALA A 548 -18.01 2.07 4.66
N SER A 549 -16.76 2.09 5.12
CA SER A 549 -15.56 1.87 4.29
C SER A 549 -15.51 0.46 3.71
N PHE A 550 -16.04 -0.52 4.43
CA PHE A 550 -16.17 -1.90 3.96
C PHE A 550 -17.29 -2.07 2.92
N ALA A 551 -18.44 -1.42 3.12
CA ALA A 551 -19.60 -1.52 2.22
C ALA A 551 -19.47 -0.70 0.93
N GLY A 552 -18.74 0.43 0.98
CA GLY A 552 -18.62 1.38 -0.13
C GLY A 552 -18.10 0.77 -1.43
N PRO A 553 -16.93 0.09 -1.43
CA PRO A 553 -16.35 -0.46 -2.66
C PRO A 553 -17.28 -1.49 -3.35
N PRO A 554 -17.86 -2.50 -2.67
CA PRO A 554 -18.83 -3.40 -3.28
C PRO A 554 -20.06 -2.70 -3.88
N ILE A 555 -20.62 -1.70 -3.20
CA ILE A 555 -21.77 -0.93 -3.71
C ILE A 555 -21.37 -0.21 -5.00
N SER A 556 -20.25 0.50 -4.99
CA SER A 556 -19.77 1.21 -6.18
C SER A 556 -19.45 0.27 -7.35
N GLY A 557 -18.92 -0.92 -7.08
CA GLY A 557 -18.69 -1.96 -8.08
C GLY A 557 -19.98 -2.50 -8.69
N ALA A 558 -20.97 -2.83 -7.85
CA ALA A 558 -22.28 -3.27 -8.33
C ALA A 558 -22.95 -2.22 -9.22
N ILE A 559 -22.81 -0.92 -8.90
CA ILE A 559 -23.33 0.16 -9.74
C ILE A 559 -22.60 0.22 -11.09
N VAL A 560 -21.26 0.09 -11.11
CA VAL A 560 -20.48 0.07 -12.37
C VAL A 560 -20.85 -1.14 -13.23
N ASP A 561 -21.00 -2.32 -12.62
CA ASP A 561 -21.34 -3.55 -13.32
C ASP A 561 -22.76 -3.50 -13.91
N ALA A 562 -23.74 -3.05 -13.12
CA ALA A 562 -25.11 -2.82 -13.58
C ALA A 562 -25.19 -1.77 -14.71
N SER A 563 -24.20 -0.89 -14.79
CA SER A 563 -24.07 0.15 -15.82
C SER A 563 -23.32 -0.32 -17.07
N GLY A 564 -23.00 -1.62 -17.19
CA GLY A 564 -22.24 -2.17 -18.31
C GLY A 564 -20.79 -1.68 -18.34
N GLY A 565 -20.18 -1.44 -17.18
CA GLY A 565 -18.80 -0.93 -17.05
C GLY A 565 -18.67 0.58 -17.21
N LYS A 566 -19.77 1.33 -17.34
CA LYS A 566 -19.76 2.79 -17.34
C LYS A 566 -19.69 3.34 -15.92
N TYR A 567 -18.84 4.33 -15.70
CA TYR A 567 -18.58 4.90 -14.36
C TYR A 567 -19.55 6.01 -13.96
N ILE A 568 -20.35 6.54 -14.89
CA ILE A 568 -21.19 7.72 -14.66
C ILE A 568 -22.13 7.58 -13.47
N TRP A 569 -22.82 6.44 -13.33
CA TRP A 569 -23.78 6.22 -12.24
C TRP A 569 -23.08 6.06 -10.89
N ALA A 570 -21.88 5.49 -10.86
CA ALA A 570 -21.08 5.39 -9.64
C ALA A 570 -20.51 6.77 -9.23
N GLN A 571 -20.15 7.62 -10.21
CA GLN A 571 -19.75 9.01 -9.96
C GLN A 571 -20.91 9.84 -9.40
N ILE A 572 -22.12 9.71 -9.99
CA ILE A 572 -23.34 10.38 -9.51
C ILE A 572 -23.66 9.91 -8.09
N TRP A 573 -23.63 8.60 -7.84
CA TRP A 573 -23.85 8.02 -6.51
C TRP A 573 -22.84 8.57 -5.49
N ALA A 574 -21.54 8.54 -5.80
CA ALA A 574 -20.51 9.03 -4.90
C ALA A 574 -20.67 10.53 -4.60
N GLY A 575 -20.99 11.35 -5.61
CA GLY A 575 -21.32 12.77 -5.44
C GLY A 575 -22.54 12.98 -4.54
N ALA A 576 -23.67 12.35 -4.86
CA ALA A 576 -24.92 12.49 -4.13
C ALA A 576 -24.81 12.03 -2.67
N VAL A 577 -24.16 10.89 -2.42
CA VAL A 577 -23.91 10.38 -1.06
C VAL A 577 -22.98 11.31 -0.28
N THR A 578 -21.98 11.91 -0.93
CA THR A 578 -21.11 12.90 -0.29
C THR A 578 -21.87 14.19 0.06
N PHE A 579 -22.79 14.65 -0.80
CA PHE A 579 -23.67 15.77 -0.47
C PHE A 579 -24.66 15.45 0.66
N LEU A 580 -25.17 14.22 0.71
CA LEU A 580 -25.98 13.74 1.84
C LEU A 580 -25.17 13.82 3.15
N ALA A 581 -23.90 13.44 3.12
CA ALA A 581 -23.00 13.64 4.26
C ALA A 581 -22.91 15.11 4.69
N CYS A 582 -22.79 16.05 3.74
CA CYS A 582 -22.80 17.49 4.03
C CYS A 582 -24.09 17.94 4.71
N LEU A 583 -25.26 17.46 4.27
CA LEU A 583 -26.55 17.79 4.90
C LEU A 583 -26.59 17.34 6.37
N PHE A 584 -26.11 16.14 6.67
CA PHE A 584 -26.01 15.66 8.04
C PHE A 584 -25.01 16.45 8.88
N LEU A 585 -23.88 16.87 8.30
CA LEU A 585 -22.91 17.72 9.00
C LEU A 585 -23.47 19.14 9.27
N ILE A 586 -24.24 19.70 8.34
CA ILE A 586 -24.97 20.97 8.55
C ILE A 586 -25.98 20.79 9.67
N ALA A 587 -26.75 19.69 9.67
CA ALA A 587 -27.71 19.40 10.74
C ALA A 587 -27.00 19.20 12.10
N ALA A 588 -25.85 18.52 12.13
CA ALA A 588 -25.04 18.33 13.33
C ALA A 588 -24.58 19.68 13.91
N ARG A 589 -24.15 20.59 13.03
CA ARG A 589 -23.77 21.96 13.40
C ARG A 589 -24.95 22.73 13.96
N ILE A 590 -26.10 22.72 13.28
CA ILE A 590 -27.31 23.42 13.74
C ILE A 590 -27.75 22.88 15.11
N ALA A 591 -27.64 21.58 15.32
CA ALA A 591 -27.94 20.95 16.62
C ALA A 591 -26.94 21.35 17.72
N ALA A 592 -25.69 21.71 17.39
CA ALA A 592 -24.68 22.10 18.36
C ALA A 592 -24.75 23.58 18.77
N VAL A 593 -24.98 24.49 17.82
CA VAL A 593 -24.85 25.95 18.05
C VAL A 593 -26.03 26.78 17.52
N GLY A 594 -27.14 26.14 17.13
CA GLY A 594 -28.33 26.80 16.58
C GLY A 594 -28.19 27.21 15.12
N THR A 595 -29.14 28.02 14.63
CA THR A 595 -29.24 28.41 13.21
C THR A 595 -28.29 29.55 12.80
N THR A 596 -27.72 30.27 13.76
CA THR A 596 -26.84 31.42 13.50
C THR A 596 -25.52 30.97 12.89
N TRP A 597 -25.29 31.21 11.60
CA TRP A 597 -24.14 30.68 10.83
C TRP A 597 -22.75 31.15 11.32
N SER A 598 -22.65 32.26 12.06
CA SER A 598 -21.39 32.76 12.62
C SER A 598 -20.89 31.98 13.85
N ALA A 599 -21.77 31.22 14.53
CA ALA A 599 -21.41 30.46 15.72
C ALA A 599 -20.49 29.27 15.40
N LYS A 600 -19.34 29.16 16.07
CA LYS A 600 -18.34 28.11 15.82
C LYS A 600 -18.50 26.97 16.82
N VAL A 601 -18.29 25.74 16.35
CA VAL A 601 -18.21 24.51 17.15
C VAL A 601 -16.77 24.11 17.31
#